data_AF-X1AK26-F1
#
_entry.id   AF-X1AK26-F1
#
_cell.length_a   1.000
_cell.length_b   1.000
_cell.length_c   1.000
_cell.angle_alpha   90.00
_cell.angle_beta   90.00
_cell.angle_gamma   90.00
#
_symmetry.space_group_name_H-M   'P 1'
#
loop_
_entity.id
_entity.type
_entity.pdbx_description
1 polymer ?
#
loop_
_entity_poly.entity_id
_entity_poly.type
_entity_poly.pdbx_seq_one_letter_code
_entity_poly.pdbx_strand_id
1 'polypeptide(L)'
;MLFPYIFEKAKEEIDKFSEIVNTGKDNLESSVFKKDVGRSEKVNEWFQAEVNNLDKSFHVDDTCNSCGVCEKVCPVKNIVLRDGIPQWQHKCQHCLACINFCPE
;
A
#
# COMPACT_ATOMS: atom_id res chain seq x y z
N MET A 1 -26.45 2.11 -14.64
CA MET A 1 -26.02 1.76 -16.01
C MET A 1 -24.53 2.06 -16.29
N LEU A 2 -23.68 2.30 -15.29
CA LEU A 2 -22.23 2.55 -15.49
C LEU A 2 -21.40 1.27 -15.68
N PHE A 3 -21.86 0.16 -15.11
CA PHE A 3 -21.08 -1.07 -15.01
C PHE A 3 -20.77 -1.73 -16.37
N PRO A 4 -21.73 -1.90 -17.30
CA PRO A 4 -21.46 -2.54 -18.60
C PRO A 4 -20.48 -1.74 -19.47
N TYR A 5 -20.59 -0.40 -19.42
CA TYR A 5 -19.76 0.51 -20.20
C TYR A 5 -18.26 0.40 -19.86
N ILE A 6 -17.94 0.21 -18.57
CA ILE A 6 -16.54 0.06 -18.13
C ILE A 6 -15.94 -1.22 -18.73
N PHE A 7 -16.68 -2.34 -18.72
CA PHE A 7 -16.19 -3.60 -19.27
C PHE A 7 -16.06 -3.57 -20.79
N GLU A 8 -16.99 -2.91 -21.47
CA GLU A 8 -16.94 -2.75 -22.93
C GLU A 8 -15.70 -1.93 -23.34
N LYS A 9 -15.46 -0.79 -22.67
CA LYS A 9 -14.25 0.01 -22.86
C LYS A 9 -12.98 -0.74 -22.51
N ALA A 10 -12.97 -1.50 -21.41
CA ALA A 10 -11.81 -2.29 -21.02
C ALA A 10 -11.49 -3.36 -22.08
N LYS A 11 -12.52 -3.98 -22.66
CA LYS A 11 -12.36 -4.98 -23.73
C LYS A 11 -11.76 -4.36 -24.99
N GLU A 12 -12.24 -3.20 -25.42
CA GLU A 12 -11.67 -2.47 -26.56
C GLU A 12 -10.18 -2.18 -26.38
N GLU A 13 -9.75 -1.78 -25.17
CA GLU A 13 -8.33 -1.54 -24.88
C GLU A 13 -7.52 -2.84 -24.86
N ILE A 14 -8.05 -3.91 -24.26
CA ILE A 14 -7.41 -5.23 -24.25
C ILE A 14 -7.15 -5.75 -25.66
N ASP A 15 -8.13 -5.61 -26.56
CA ASP A 15 -8.02 -6.07 -27.95
C ASP A 15 -6.91 -5.31 -28.70
N LYS A 16 -6.79 -3.98 -28.49
CA LYS A 16 -5.67 -3.17 -29.04
C LYS A 16 -4.32 -3.63 -28.51
N PHE A 17 -4.18 -3.87 -27.21
CA PHE A 17 -2.93 -4.37 -26.63
C PHE A 17 -2.57 -5.76 -27.16
N SER A 18 -3.55 -6.65 -27.30
CA SER A 18 -3.37 -7.99 -27.86
C SER A 18 -2.80 -7.94 -29.29
N GLU A 19 -3.31 -7.02 -30.12
CA GLU A 19 -2.79 -6.81 -31.47
C GLU A 19 -1.33 -6.34 -31.46
N ILE A 20 -0.96 -5.41 -30.57
CA ILE A 20 0.42 -4.93 -30.44
C ILE A 20 1.37 -6.07 -30.03
N VAL A 21 1.00 -6.86 -29.02
CA VAL A 21 1.82 -7.99 -28.53
C VAL A 21 2.00 -9.05 -29.63
N ASN A 22 0.92 -9.40 -30.34
CA ASN A 22 0.96 -10.42 -31.39
C ASN A 22 1.73 -9.99 -32.65
N THR A 23 1.73 -8.69 -32.96
CA THR A 23 2.42 -8.16 -34.15
C THR A 23 3.87 -7.79 -33.90
N GLY A 24 4.32 -7.77 -32.63
CA GLY A 24 5.68 -7.38 -32.25
C GLY A 24 6.04 -5.94 -32.65
N LYS A 25 5.04 -5.11 -32.98
CA LYS A 25 5.25 -3.71 -33.33
C LYS A 25 5.56 -2.96 -32.04
N ASP A 26 6.79 -2.46 -31.92
CA ASP A 26 7.26 -1.64 -30.80
C ASP A 26 6.69 -0.21 -30.86
N ASN A 27 5.36 -0.12 -31.02
CA ASN A 27 4.58 1.11 -31.22
C ASN A 27 3.68 1.37 -30.02
N LEU A 28 4.08 0.94 -28.82
CA LEU A 28 3.39 1.39 -27.62
C LEU A 28 3.64 2.90 -27.50
N GLU A 29 2.64 3.70 -27.86
CA GLU A 29 2.74 5.14 -27.69
C GLU A 29 3.07 5.40 -26.22
N SER A 30 4.30 5.88 -25.98
CA SER A 30 4.80 6.21 -24.64
C SER A 30 3.89 7.19 -23.87
N SER A 31 2.92 7.81 -24.55
CA SER A 31 1.93 8.73 -23.99
C SER A 31 0.93 8.05 -23.06
N VAL A 32 0.63 6.75 -23.25
CA VAL A 32 -0.39 6.01 -22.48
C VAL A 32 -0.02 5.92 -21.00
N PHE A 33 1.28 5.81 -20.69
CA PHE A 33 1.75 5.66 -19.31
C PHE A 33 2.41 6.90 -18.74
N LYS A 34 2.85 7.89 -19.54
CA LYS A 34 3.66 9.02 -19.04
C LYS A 34 2.99 9.84 -17.93
N LYS A 35 1.68 10.12 -18.03
CA LYS A 35 0.96 10.92 -17.02
C LYS A 35 0.68 10.11 -15.76
N ASP A 36 0.32 8.84 -15.91
CA ASP A 36 -0.02 7.96 -14.80
C ASP A 36 1.24 7.45 -14.05
N VAL A 37 2.35 7.27 -14.77
CA VAL A 37 3.67 6.98 -14.22
C VAL A 37 4.17 8.15 -13.38
N GLY A 38 4.16 9.39 -13.90
CA GLY A 38 4.64 10.54 -13.13
C GLY A 38 3.84 10.81 -11.84
N ARG A 39 2.51 10.58 -11.87
CA ARG A 39 1.69 10.65 -10.65
C ARG A 39 2.03 9.53 -9.67
N SER A 40 2.20 8.31 -10.16
CA SER A 40 2.54 7.15 -9.34
C SER A 40 3.93 7.26 -8.72
N GLU A 41 4.91 7.76 -9.48
CA GLU A 41 6.27 8.04 -9.02
C GLU A 41 6.25 9.03 -7.86
N LYS A 42 5.56 10.17 -8.01
CA LYS A 42 5.47 11.18 -6.93
C LYS A 42 4.84 10.63 -5.65
N VAL A 43 3.79 9.81 -5.77
CA VAL A 43 3.16 9.17 -4.61
C VAL A 43 4.12 8.17 -3.97
N ASN A 44 4.84 7.39 -4.78
CA ASN A 44 5.80 6.41 -4.31
C ASN A 44 7.01 7.08 -3.62
N GLU A 45 7.56 8.16 -4.17
CA GLU A 45 8.62 8.95 -3.55
C GLU A 45 8.19 9.48 -2.19
N TRP A 46 7.00 10.09 -2.11
CA TRP A 46 6.43 10.53 -0.85
C TRP A 46 6.26 9.37 0.14
N PHE A 47 5.71 8.25 -0.32
CA PHE A 47 5.49 7.09 0.52
C PHE A 47 6.80 6.55 1.07
N GLN A 48 7.82 6.38 0.23
CA GLN A 48 9.15 5.93 0.66
C GLN A 48 9.79 6.87 1.68
N ALA A 49 9.60 8.18 1.51
CA ALA A 49 10.10 9.18 2.46
C ALA A 49 9.37 9.11 3.81
N GLU A 50 8.06 8.84 3.82
CA GLU A 50 7.23 8.99 5.01
C GLU A 50 6.79 7.69 5.69
N VAL A 51 6.90 6.53 5.03
CA VAL A 51 6.33 5.24 5.49
C VAL A 51 6.73 4.91 6.93
N ASN A 52 7.98 5.19 7.30
CA ASN A 52 8.53 4.95 8.63
C ASN A 52 7.80 5.71 9.75
N ASN A 53 7.22 6.87 9.42
CA ASN A 53 6.53 7.76 10.35
C ASN A 53 5.01 7.61 10.32
N LEU A 54 4.46 6.74 9.49
CA LEU A 54 3.00 6.54 9.41
C LEU A 54 2.41 5.92 10.69
N ASP A 55 3.26 5.44 11.59
CA ASP A 55 2.88 5.01 12.94
C ASP A 55 2.58 6.16 13.91
N LYS A 56 2.90 7.41 13.58
CA LYS A 56 2.64 8.57 14.44
C LYS A 56 1.16 8.83 14.72
N SER A 57 0.27 8.34 13.86
CA SER A 57 -1.18 8.43 14.07
C SER A 57 -1.73 7.26 14.88
N PHE A 58 -0.92 6.23 15.17
CA PHE A 58 -1.35 5.09 15.95
C PHE A 58 -1.38 5.47 17.43
N HIS A 59 -2.41 4.98 18.11
CA HIS A 59 -2.62 5.19 19.53
C HIS A 59 -3.13 3.89 20.15
N VAL A 60 -3.04 3.82 21.46
CA VAL A 60 -3.53 2.73 22.29
C VAL A 60 -4.63 3.33 23.15
N ASP A 61 -5.79 2.68 23.21
CA ASP A 61 -6.86 3.06 24.12
C ASP A 61 -6.85 2.17 25.39
N ASP A 62 -7.87 2.33 26.23
CA ASP A 62 -8.01 1.63 27.51
C ASP A 62 -8.38 0.15 27.39
N THR A 63 -8.70 -0.34 26.19
CA THR A 63 -8.99 -1.76 25.95
C THR A 63 -7.73 -2.62 25.89
N CYS A 64 -6.55 -1.99 25.74
CA CYS A 64 -5.29 -2.71 25.61
C CYS A 64 -4.97 -3.59 26.82
N ASN A 65 -4.96 -4.90 26.59
CA ASN A 65 -4.67 -5.92 27.60
C ASN A 65 -3.17 -6.25 27.76
N SER A 66 -2.27 -5.45 27.17
CA SER A 66 -0.80 -5.63 27.21
C SER A 66 -0.30 -7.00 26.71
N CYS A 67 -1.02 -7.69 25.82
CA CYS A 67 -0.66 -9.04 25.35
C CYS A 67 0.67 -9.14 24.56
N GLY A 68 1.16 -8.03 24.02
CA GLY A 68 2.40 -7.95 23.24
C GLY A 68 2.35 -8.59 21.85
N VAL A 69 1.17 -8.95 21.33
CA VAL A 69 1.06 -9.51 19.96
C VAL A 69 1.58 -8.51 18.92
N CYS A 70 1.25 -7.23 19.07
CA CYS A 70 1.69 -6.16 18.18
C CYS A 70 3.23 -6.08 18.04
N GLU A 71 3.98 -6.25 19.12
CA GLU A 71 5.45 -6.33 19.12
C GLU A 71 5.94 -7.60 18.41
N LYS A 72 5.35 -8.75 18.71
CA LYS A 72 5.75 -10.06 18.15
C LYS A 72 5.55 -10.16 16.64
N VAL A 73 4.44 -9.63 16.13
CA VAL A 73 4.09 -9.74 14.70
C VAL A 73 4.78 -8.69 13.83
N CYS A 74 5.44 -7.68 14.43
CA CYS A 74 6.06 -6.61 13.68
C CYS A 74 7.33 -7.11 12.95
N PRO A 75 7.35 -7.19 11.61
CA PRO A 75 8.47 -7.78 10.87
C PRO A 75 9.75 -6.94 10.96
N VAL A 76 9.62 -5.65 11.27
CA VAL A 76 10.70 -4.66 11.32
C VAL A 76 11.05 -4.20 12.74
N LYS A 77 10.51 -4.89 13.76
CA LYS A 77 10.76 -4.57 15.18
C LYS A 77 10.52 -3.09 15.51
N ASN A 78 9.45 -2.54 14.95
CA ASN A 78 9.06 -1.13 15.13
C ASN A 78 8.35 -0.88 16.48
N ILE A 79 7.94 -1.91 17.20
CA ILE A 79 7.18 -1.76 18.45
C ILE A 79 8.00 -2.36 19.57
N VAL A 80 8.08 -1.64 20.70
CA VAL A 80 8.64 -2.13 21.96
C VAL A 80 7.60 -1.92 23.05
N LEU A 81 7.30 -2.95 23.84
CA LEU A 81 6.45 -2.77 25.01
C LEU A 81 7.25 -2.13 26.15
N ARG A 82 6.76 -0.99 26.66
CA ARG A 82 7.27 -0.37 27.90
C ARG A 82 6.12 -0.23 28.88
N ASP A 83 6.30 -0.77 30.08
CA ASP A 83 5.26 -0.76 31.13
C ASP A 83 3.91 -1.32 30.65
N GLY A 84 3.95 -2.33 29.76
CA GLY A 84 2.77 -2.95 29.14
C GLY A 84 2.23 -2.21 27.91
N ILE A 85 2.66 -0.97 27.66
CA ILE A 85 2.14 -0.12 26.59
C ILE A 85 3.05 -0.20 25.35
N PRO A 86 2.49 -0.49 24.15
CA PRO A 86 3.21 -0.43 22.89
C PRO A 86 3.82 0.96 22.60
N GLN A 87 5.11 1.01 22.30
CA GLN A 87 5.80 2.22 21.83
C GLN A 87 6.38 2.02 20.43
N TRP A 88 5.92 2.82 19.48
CA TRP A 88 6.40 2.82 18.10
C TRP A 88 7.74 3.55 17.96
N GLN A 89 8.67 2.96 17.21
CA GLN A 89 10.06 3.38 17.09
C GLN A 89 10.34 4.12 15.77
N HIS A 90 9.31 4.53 15.03
CA HIS A 90 9.38 5.25 13.75
C HIS A 90 10.22 4.53 12.68
N LYS A 91 9.99 3.23 12.58
CA LYS A 91 10.51 2.28 11.57
C LYS A 91 9.36 1.54 10.88
N CYS A 92 8.17 2.14 10.84
CA CYS A 92 6.97 1.49 10.32
C CYS A 92 7.10 1.18 8.81
N GLN A 93 6.53 0.06 8.37
CA GLN A 93 6.40 -0.28 6.94
C GLN A 93 4.93 -0.32 6.51
N HIS A 94 4.04 0.20 7.35
CA HIS A 94 2.59 0.29 7.13
C HIS A 94 1.92 -1.03 6.69
N CYS A 95 2.44 -2.18 7.14
CA CYS A 95 1.84 -3.49 6.86
C CYS A 95 0.56 -3.78 7.68
N LEU A 96 0.32 -2.98 8.73
CA LEU A 96 -0.85 -3.07 9.63
C LEU A 96 -1.02 -4.41 10.37
N ALA A 97 -0.02 -5.28 10.37
CA ALA A 97 -0.07 -6.55 11.11
C ALA A 97 -0.35 -6.33 12.61
N CYS A 98 0.27 -5.33 13.23
CA CYS A 98 0.05 -5.02 14.64
C CYS A 98 -1.39 -4.60 14.97
N ILE A 99 -2.12 -4.01 14.02
CA ILE A 99 -3.52 -3.60 14.20
C ILE A 99 -4.44 -4.80 13.94
N ASN A 100 -4.26 -5.49 12.80
CA ASN A 100 -5.15 -6.58 12.40
C ASN A 100 -5.03 -7.85 13.27
N PHE A 101 -3.87 -8.08 13.89
CA PHE A 101 -3.67 -9.19 14.83
C PHE A 101 -3.81 -8.77 16.29
N CYS A 102 -4.10 -7.49 16.58
CA CYS A 102 -4.42 -7.10 17.94
C CYS A 102 -5.71 -7.83 18.37
N PRO A 103 -5.72 -8.51 19.53
CA PRO A 103 -6.94 -9.15 20.02
C PRO A 103 -7.99 -8.15 20.54
N GLU A 104 -7.60 -6.88 20.70
CA GLU A 104 -8.43 -5.76 21.16
C GLU A 104 -8.41 -4.61 20.15
#